data_AF-A0A7W1ULW3-F1
#
_entry.id   AF-A0A7W1ULW3-F1
#
_cell.length_a   1.000
_cell.length_b   1.000
_cell.length_c   1.000
_cell.angle_alpha   90.00
_cell.angle_beta   90.00
_cell.angle_gamma   90.00
#
_symmetry.space_group_name_H-M   'P 1'
#
loop_
_entity.id
_entity.type
_entity.pdbx_description
1 polymer ?
#
loop_
_entity_poly.entity_id
_entity_poly.type
_entity_poly.pdbx_seq_one_letter_code
_entity_poly.pdbx_strand_id
1 'polypeptide(L)'
;MVDSPLTTLWEHWELVRTPGVYISYNHMWSGGPLTLLSQYVAGISPLEAGYTLFQVMPRMGPLRHIEATVASVRGAIELTLDRKEGVFNMDVRVPETTQALLAVPRAGESVQLNGRVAWRAGAASAELPPGVTFIDADAEYVRFRVPAGRWQAQSR
;
A
#
# COMPACT_ATOMS: atom_id res chain seq x y z
N MET A 1 -2.13 -16.40 19.36
CA MET A 1 -0.99 -16.97 18.59
C MET A 1 0.30 -16.21 18.85
N VAL A 2 0.36 -14.89 18.60
CA VAL A 2 1.62 -14.11 18.70
C VAL A 2 2.24 -14.02 20.11
N ASP A 3 1.43 -14.15 21.17
CA ASP A 3 1.93 -14.17 22.56
C ASP A 3 2.47 -15.54 23.01
N SER A 4 2.42 -16.55 22.13
CA SER A 4 2.92 -17.90 22.40
C SER A 4 4.37 -18.05 21.94
N PRO A 5 5.18 -18.95 22.54
CA PRO A 5 6.54 -19.24 22.07
C PRO A 5 6.62 -19.98 20.71
N LEU A 6 5.49 -20.27 20.06
CA LEU A 6 5.45 -20.96 18.76
C LEU A 6 5.62 -19.93 17.64
N THR A 7 6.42 -20.25 16.64
CA THR A 7 6.88 -19.28 15.62
C THR A 7 6.12 -19.34 14.29
N THR A 8 5.14 -20.23 14.19
CA THR A 8 4.33 -20.47 12.98
C THR A 8 2.85 -20.19 13.25
N LEU A 9 2.08 -20.04 12.19
CA LEU A 9 0.62 -19.86 12.27
C LEU A 9 -0.07 -21.19 12.55
N TRP A 10 -1.10 -21.17 13.37
CA TRP A 10 -1.79 -22.40 13.78
C TRP A 10 -3.03 -22.62 12.93
N GLU A 11 -3.44 -23.87 12.81
CA GLU A 11 -4.65 -24.25 12.10
C GLU A 11 -5.91 -23.71 12.80
N HIS A 12 -5.93 -23.75 14.14
CA HIS A 12 -7.01 -23.25 14.99
C HIS A 12 -6.47 -22.25 16.02
N TRP A 13 -7.38 -21.50 16.65
CA TRP A 13 -7.02 -20.45 17.60
C TRP A 13 -6.47 -20.96 18.94
N GLU A 14 -6.84 -22.18 19.32
CA GLU A 14 -6.50 -22.77 20.62
C GLU A 14 -5.40 -23.84 20.51
N LEU A 15 -4.61 -23.96 21.58
CA LEU A 15 -3.69 -25.09 21.75
C LEU A 15 -4.49 -26.29 22.26
N VAL A 16 -4.87 -27.19 21.37
CA VAL A 16 -5.57 -28.42 21.73
C VAL A 16 -4.57 -29.52 22.08
N ARG A 17 -4.76 -30.13 23.26
CA ARG A 17 -4.01 -31.29 23.76
C ARG A 17 -4.90 -32.52 23.97
N THR A 18 -6.13 -32.47 23.45
CA THR A 18 -7.11 -33.54 23.58
C THR A 18 -6.67 -34.77 22.77
N PRO A 19 -6.55 -35.95 23.41
CA PRO A 19 -6.22 -37.18 22.68
C PRO A 19 -7.22 -37.45 21.55
N GLY A 20 -6.72 -37.77 20.36
CA GLY A 20 -7.54 -38.06 19.17
C GLY A 20 -7.94 -36.84 18.33
N VAL A 21 -7.61 -35.62 18.76
CA VAL A 21 -7.75 -34.41 17.93
C VAL A 21 -6.39 -34.03 17.35
N TYR A 22 -6.32 -33.92 16.03
CA TYR A 22 -5.10 -33.53 15.31
C TYR A 22 -5.24 -32.09 14.82
N ILE A 23 -4.33 -31.23 15.28
CA ILE A 23 -4.26 -29.82 14.87
C ILE A 23 -2.80 -29.50 14.55
N SER A 24 -2.56 -28.86 13.40
CA SER A 24 -1.23 -28.35 13.07
C SER A 24 -0.99 -26.97 13.68
N TYR A 25 0.17 -26.80 14.33
CA TYR A 25 0.65 -25.48 14.78
C TYR A 25 1.54 -24.80 13.74
N ASN A 26 1.66 -25.37 12.54
CA ASN A 26 2.34 -24.79 11.40
C ASN A 26 1.46 -24.96 10.16
N HIS A 27 0.45 -24.11 10.03
CA HIS A 27 -0.59 -24.20 9.02
C HIS A 27 -0.84 -22.85 8.33
N MET A 28 -0.57 -22.80 7.03
CA MET A 28 -0.56 -21.55 6.26
C MET A 28 -1.94 -20.92 6.02
N TRP A 29 -3.04 -21.65 6.15
CA TRP A 29 -4.38 -21.12 5.85
C TRP A 29 -4.80 -19.95 6.75
N SER A 30 -4.11 -19.79 7.89
CA SER A 30 -4.29 -18.71 8.86
C SER A 30 -3.46 -17.48 8.48
N GLY A 31 -2.74 -17.52 7.35
CA GLY A 31 -1.89 -16.47 6.81
C GLY A 31 -2.64 -15.32 6.14
N GLY A 32 -3.97 -15.32 6.13
CA GLY A 32 -4.79 -14.23 5.57
C GLY A 32 -4.35 -12.81 5.98
N PRO A 33 -3.96 -12.55 7.24
CA PRO A 33 -3.44 -11.25 7.65
C PRO A 33 -2.21 -10.76 6.85
N LEU A 34 -1.37 -11.66 6.32
CA LEU A 34 -0.21 -11.27 5.49
C LEU A 34 -0.67 -10.61 4.18
N THR A 35 -1.70 -11.17 3.55
CA THR A 35 -2.31 -10.56 2.35
C THR A 35 -2.96 -9.23 2.70
N LEU A 36 -3.66 -9.14 3.84
CA LEU A 36 -4.27 -7.89 4.29
C LEU A 36 -3.23 -6.79 4.54
N LEU A 37 -2.11 -7.13 5.19
CA LEU A 37 -1.01 -6.21 5.44
C LEU A 37 -0.39 -5.70 4.14
N SER A 38 -0.18 -6.57 3.15
CA SER A 38 0.42 -6.19 1.87
C SER A 38 -0.55 -5.39 0.98
N GLN A 39 -1.77 -5.90 0.76
CA GLN A 39 -2.70 -5.34 -0.23
C GLN A 39 -3.52 -4.15 0.28
N TYR A 40 -3.73 -4.04 1.59
CA TYR A 40 -4.62 -3.02 2.15
C TYR A 40 -3.88 -2.08 3.11
N VAL A 41 -3.08 -2.62 4.03
CA VAL A 41 -2.36 -1.76 4.99
C VAL A 41 -1.25 -0.97 4.28
N ALA A 42 -0.36 -1.65 3.57
CA ALA A 42 0.58 -1.01 2.65
C ALA A 42 -0.13 -0.52 1.37
N GLY A 43 -1.15 -1.26 0.91
CA GLY A 43 -2.02 -0.82 -0.18
C GLY A 43 -1.57 -1.26 -1.58
N ILE A 44 -0.58 -2.14 -1.70
CA ILE A 44 -0.04 -2.59 -2.99
C ILE A 44 -0.87 -3.79 -3.49
N SER A 45 -1.68 -3.58 -4.52
CA SER A 45 -2.50 -4.65 -5.10
C SER A 45 -2.51 -4.59 -6.62
N PRO A 46 -2.43 -5.74 -7.32
CA PRO A 46 -2.59 -5.75 -8.77
C PRO A 46 -4.01 -5.34 -9.14
N LEU A 47 -4.13 -4.52 -10.19
CA LEU A 47 -5.41 -4.21 -10.85
C LEU A 47 -5.55 -5.01 -12.16
N GLU A 48 -4.41 -5.33 -12.77
CA GLU A 48 -4.31 -6.20 -13.94
C GLU A 48 -3.32 -7.34 -13.67
N ALA A 49 -3.48 -8.42 -14.43
CA ALA A 49 -2.65 -9.61 -14.30
C ALA A 49 -1.16 -9.29 -14.46
N GLY A 50 -0.35 -9.84 -13.55
CA GLY A 50 1.10 -9.65 -13.59
C GLY A 50 1.56 -8.21 -13.30
N TYR A 51 0.74 -7.40 -12.62
CA TYR A 51 1.10 -6.03 -12.21
C TYR A 51 1.41 -5.08 -13.39
N THR A 52 0.83 -5.31 -14.58
CA THR A 52 0.90 -4.33 -15.69
C THR A 52 0.31 -2.98 -15.27
N LEU A 53 -0.78 -3.05 -14.51
CA LEU A 53 -1.36 -1.97 -13.72
C LEU A 53 -1.57 -2.46 -12.28
N PHE A 54 -1.16 -1.65 -11.31
CA PHE A 54 -1.41 -1.90 -9.89
C PHE A 54 -1.82 -0.64 -9.18
N GLN A 55 -2.34 -0.76 -7.96
CA GLN A 55 -2.63 0.37 -7.09
C GLN A 55 -1.65 0.44 -5.94
N VAL A 56 -1.49 1.65 -5.41
CA VAL A 56 -0.95 1.92 -4.08
C VAL A 56 -1.99 2.76 -3.35
N MET A 57 -2.80 2.10 -2.53
CA MET A 57 -3.88 2.74 -1.75
C MET A 57 -3.77 2.34 -0.28
N PRO A 58 -2.95 3.06 0.51
CA PRO A 58 -2.68 2.67 1.88
C PRO A 58 -3.88 2.86 2.81
N ARG A 59 -4.07 1.91 3.72
CA ARG A 59 -5.01 1.99 4.85
C ARG A 59 -4.24 1.72 6.15
N MET A 60 -3.43 2.71 6.55
CA MET A 60 -2.43 2.56 7.62
C MET A 60 -3.02 2.30 9.01
N GLY A 61 -4.33 2.49 9.22
CA GLY A 61 -4.96 2.36 10.54
C GLY A 61 -4.27 3.27 11.56
N PRO A 62 -3.72 2.75 12.68
CA PRO A 62 -2.93 3.52 13.65
C PRO A 62 -1.43 3.65 13.32
N LEU A 63 -0.91 2.92 12.33
CA LEU A 63 0.52 2.90 12.00
C LEU A 63 1.02 4.26 11.50
N ARG A 64 2.23 4.65 11.90
CA ARG A 64 2.85 5.92 11.46
C ARG A 64 3.84 5.73 10.32
N HIS A 65 4.37 4.52 10.17
CA HIS A 65 5.38 4.17 9.21
C HIS A 65 5.09 2.77 8.65
N ILE A 66 5.27 2.60 7.34
CA ILE A 66 5.21 1.30 6.66
C ILE A 66 6.32 1.29 5.61
N GLU A 67 7.12 0.23 5.60
CA GLU A 67 8.01 -0.11 4.50
C GLU A 67 7.60 -1.49 3.96
N ALA A 68 7.45 -1.59 2.64
CA ALA A 68 7.01 -2.83 2.00
C ALA A 68 7.65 -2.98 0.62
N THR A 69 8.02 -4.22 0.28
CA THR A 69 8.47 -4.58 -1.06
C THR A 69 7.64 -5.74 -1.58
N VAL A 70 7.02 -5.54 -2.75
CA VAL A 70 6.33 -6.61 -3.49
C VAL A 70 7.20 -7.00 -4.69
N ALA A 71 7.74 -8.21 -4.64
CA ALA A 71 8.47 -8.80 -5.77
C ALA A 71 7.49 -9.27 -6.84
N SER A 72 7.14 -8.39 -7.78
CA SER A 72 6.26 -8.72 -8.89
C SER A 72 7.03 -9.38 -10.04
N VAL A 73 6.30 -10.00 -10.98
CA VAL A 73 6.88 -10.55 -12.23
C VAL A 73 7.49 -9.48 -13.14
N ARG A 74 7.22 -8.19 -12.89
CA ARG A 74 7.76 -7.04 -13.64
C ARG A 74 8.89 -6.32 -12.92
N GLY A 75 9.27 -6.78 -11.71
CA GLY A 75 10.27 -6.14 -10.86
C GLY A 75 9.74 -5.78 -9.48
N ALA A 76 10.63 -5.32 -8.61
CA ALA A 76 10.29 -4.93 -7.24
C ALA A 76 9.51 -3.61 -7.20
N ILE A 77 8.34 -3.65 -6.55
CA ILE A 77 7.59 -2.46 -6.14
C ILE A 77 8.02 -2.17 -4.71
N GLU A 78 8.79 -1.11 -4.52
CA GLU A 78 9.29 -0.67 -3.21
C GLU A 78 8.43 0.49 -2.74
N LEU A 79 8.00 0.45 -1.48
CA LEU A 79 7.10 1.45 -0.90
C LEU A 79 7.58 1.84 0.50
N THR A 80 7.65 3.13 0.75
CA THR A 80 7.79 3.71 2.08
C THR A 80 6.66 4.71 2.31
N LEU A 81 6.00 4.60 3.45
CA LEU A 81 4.92 5.47 3.88
C LEU A 81 5.24 6.05 5.24
N ASP A 82 5.04 7.36 5.39
CA ASP A 82 5.21 8.07 6.65
C ASP A 82 4.05 9.03 6.89
N ARG A 83 3.50 9.04 8.10
CA ARG A 83 2.54 10.07 8.52
C ARG A 83 2.91 10.68 9.86
N LYS A 84 2.96 12.01 9.90
CA LYS A 84 3.29 12.78 11.10
C LYS A 84 2.67 14.17 10.98
N GLU A 85 2.06 14.65 12.07
CA GLU A 85 1.65 16.06 12.23
C GLU A 85 0.79 16.61 11.07
N GLY A 86 -0.20 15.84 10.59
CA GLY A 86 -1.07 16.27 9.48
C GLY A 86 -0.39 16.23 8.11
N VAL A 87 0.81 15.66 8.00
CA VAL A 87 1.50 15.42 6.74
C VAL A 87 1.56 13.92 6.47
N PHE A 88 1.28 13.54 5.24
CA PHE A 88 1.46 12.19 4.72
C PHE A 88 2.51 12.21 3.60
N ASN A 89 3.46 11.28 3.65
CA ASN A 89 4.45 11.05 2.61
C ASN A 89 4.36 9.61 2.11
N MET A 90 4.47 9.45 0.80
CA MET A 90 4.58 8.18 0.11
C MET A 90 5.75 8.25 -0.85
N ASP A 91 6.64 7.29 -0.77
CA ASP A 91 7.72 7.08 -1.73
C ASP A 91 7.54 5.70 -2.34
N VAL A 92 7.34 5.64 -3.66
CA VAL A 92 7.11 4.38 -4.37
C VAL A 92 7.98 4.27 -5.61
N ARG A 93 8.58 3.09 -5.78
CA ARG A 93 9.21 2.67 -7.03
C ARG A 93 8.22 1.86 -7.87
N VAL A 94 7.87 2.39 -9.03
CA VAL A 94 7.04 1.74 -10.05
C VAL A 94 7.98 1.09 -11.10
N PRO A 95 7.98 -0.25 -11.25
CA PRO A 95 8.86 -0.94 -12.19
C PRO A 95 8.69 -0.51 -13.65
N GLU A 96 9.74 -0.66 -14.45
CA GLU A 96 9.70 -0.46 -15.90
C GLU A 96 8.55 -1.24 -16.55
N THR A 97 7.99 -0.70 -17.63
CA THR A 97 6.87 -1.31 -18.39
C THR A 97 5.57 -1.52 -17.57
N THR A 98 5.44 -0.90 -16.40
CA THR A 98 4.22 -0.90 -15.58
C THR A 98 3.67 0.50 -15.34
N GLN A 99 2.45 0.58 -14.83
CA GLN A 99 1.83 1.81 -14.33
C GLN A 99 1.23 1.59 -12.94
N ALA A 100 1.11 2.66 -12.17
CA ALA A 100 0.47 2.63 -10.86
C ALA A 100 -0.69 3.63 -10.75
N LEU A 101 -1.76 3.24 -10.07
CA LEU A 101 -2.75 4.15 -9.51
C LEU A 101 -2.33 4.49 -8.08
N LEU A 102 -1.81 5.69 -7.87
CA LEU A 102 -1.47 6.21 -6.55
C LEU A 102 -2.70 6.88 -5.95
N ALA A 103 -3.23 6.30 -4.88
CA ALA A 103 -4.26 6.92 -4.06
C ALA A 103 -3.60 7.50 -2.81
N VAL A 104 -3.33 8.81 -2.85
CA VAL A 104 -2.64 9.53 -1.79
C VAL A 104 -3.67 9.93 -0.73
N PRO A 105 -3.58 9.44 0.52
CA PRO A 105 -4.43 9.88 1.62
C PRO A 105 -4.41 11.39 1.79
N ARG A 106 -5.59 11.99 1.99
CA ARG A 106 -5.76 13.41 2.25
C ARG A 106 -5.37 13.73 3.69
N ALA A 107 -4.22 14.37 3.86
CA ALA A 107 -3.78 14.87 5.16
C ALA A 107 -4.00 16.40 5.30
N GLY A 108 -4.22 17.09 4.18
CA GLY A 108 -4.61 18.50 4.15
C GLY A 108 -5.20 18.93 2.81
N GLU A 109 -4.93 20.18 2.39
CA GLU A 109 -5.59 20.79 1.23
C GLU A 109 -4.82 20.66 -0.08
N SER A 110 -3.63 20.08 -0.06
CA SER A 110 -2.79 19.92 -1.24
C SER A 110 -2.13 18.55 -1.33
N VAL A 111 -1.84 18.14 -2.56
CA VAL A 111 -0.98 16.99 -2.87
C VAL A 111 0.09 17.43 -3.84
N GLN A 112 1.34 17.06 -3.53
CA GLN A 112 2.49 17.25 -4.38
C GLN A 112 3.00 15.90 -4.89
N LEU A 113 3.48 15.88 -6.13
CA LEU A 113 4.19 14.75 -6.75
C LEU A 113 5.58 15.23 -7.17
N ASN A 114 6.64 14.58 -6.68
CA ASN A 114 8.04 14.94 -6.92
C ASN A 114 8.31 16.44 -6.68
N GLY A 115 7.75 17.00 -5.61
CA GLY A 115 7.91 18.41 -5.22
C GLY A 115 7.06 19.42 -6.01
N ARG A 116 6.20 18.98 -6.94
CA ARG A 116 5.29 19.85 -7.70
C ARG A 116 3.85 19.69 -7.21
N VAL A 117 3.14 20.79 -6.98
CA VAL A 117 1.72 20.73 -6.61
C VAL A 117 0.94 20.11 -7.76
N ALA A 118 0.31 18.96 -7.53
CA ALA A 118 -0.48 18.21 -8.51
C ALA A 118 -1.99 18.37 -8.26
N TRP A 119 -2.38 18.69 -7.03
CA TRP A 119 -3.76 18.94 -6.63
C TRP A 119 -3.82 19.91 -5.46
N ARG A 120 -4.82 20.80 -5.45
CA ARG A 120 -5.10 21.72 -4.34
C ARG A 120 -6.58 22.08 -4.29
N ALA A 121 -7.13 22.13 -3.08
CA ALA A 121 -8.47 22.66 -2.79
C ALA A 121 -9.58 22.15 -3.74
N GLY A 122 -9.57 20.85 -4.06
CA GLY A 122 -10.59 20.21 -4.90
C GLY A 122 -10.27 20.14 -6.38
N ALA A 123 -9.19 20.77 -6.86
CA ALA A 123 -8.84 20.79 -8.28
C ALA A 123 -7.43 20.26 -8.54
N ALA A 124 -7.25 19.57 -9.67
CA ALA A 124 -5.94 19.22 -10.18
C ALA A 124 -5.21 20.47 -10.72
N SER A 125 -3.89 20.48 -10.63
CA SER A 125 -3.08 21.53 -11.26
C SER A 125 -3.18 21.48 -12.78
N ALA A 126 -3.09 22.65 -13.43
CA ALA A 126 -3.09 22.75 -14.90
C ALA A 126 -1.90 22.00 -15.54
N GLU A 127 -0.76 21.98 -14.85
CA GLU A 127 0.43 21.24 -15.27
C GLU A 127 0.75 20.14 -14.25
N LEU A 128 0.69 18.89 -14.72
CA LEU A 128 1.10 17.72 -13.96
C LEU A 128 2.51 17.28 -14.40
N PRO A 129 3.25 16.51 -13.57
CA PRO A 129 4.49 15.89 -14.02
C PRO A 129 4.27 15.03 -15.28
N PRO A 130 5.29 14.88 -16.15
CA PRO A 130 5.15 14.13 -17.40
C PRO A 130 4.59 12.72 -17.19
N GLY A 131 3.59 12.35 -18.00
CA GLY A 131 2.93 11.04 -17.96
C GLY A 131 1.94 10.84 -16.81
N VAL A 132 1.83 11.79 -15.87
CA VAL A 132 0.86 11.71 -14.77
C VAL A 132 -0.51 12.16 -15.25
N THR A 133 -1.54 11.40 -14.88
CA THR A 133 -2.94 11.76 -15.11
C THR A 133 -3.68 11.82 -13.79
N PHE A 134 -4.36 12.94 -13.51
CA PHE A 134 -5.31 13.00 -12.40
C PHE A 134 -6.54 12.15 -12.73
N ILE A 135 -6.98 11.32 -11.78
CA ILE A 135 -8.14 10.44 -11.94
C ILE A 135 -9.35 11.07 -11.26
N ASP A 136 -9.30 11.22 -9.94
CA ASP A 136 -10.35 11.81 -9.13
C ASP A 136 -9.81 12.24 -7.75
N ALA A 137 -10.69 12.84 -6.95
CA ALA A 137 -10.47 13.04 -5.53
C ALA A 137 -11.80 12.82 -4.79
N ASP A 138 -11.74 12.21 -3.62
CA ASP A 138 -12.88 12.06 -2.71
C ASP A 138 -12.50 12.53 -1.30
N ALA A 139 -13.31 12.19 -0.29
CA ALA A 139 -13.08 12.60 1.09
C ALA A 139 -11.76 12.06 1.69
N GLU A 140 -11.27 10.91 1.20
CA GLU A 140 -10.13 10.19 1.79
C GLU A 140 -8.87 10.27 0.92
N TYR A 141 -9.00 10.32 -0.42
CA TYR A 141 -7.87 10.17 -1.33
C TYR A 141 -7.89 11.20 -2.46
N VAL A 142 -6.68 11.49 -2.96
CA VAL A 142 -6.46 12.10 -4.29
C VAL A 142 -5.75 11.06 -5.16
N ARG A 143 -6.32 10.75 -6.33
CA ARG A 143 -5.87 9.63 -7.16
C ARG A 143 -5.20 10.09 -8.44
N PHE A 144 -4.04 9.50 -8.72
CA PHE A 144 -3.26 9.75 -9.93
C PHE A 144 -2.87 8.43 -10.59
N ARG A 145 -2.88 8.38 -11.92
CA ARG A 145 -2.15 7.38 -12.68
C ARG A 145 -0.76 7.89 -12.97
N VAL A 146 0.26 7.08 -12.68
CA VAL A 146 1.67 7.41 -12.91
C VAL A 146 2.36 6.30 -13.72
N PRO A 147 3.32 6.64 -14.60
CA PRO A 147 4.14 5.66 -15.31
C PRO A 147 5.22 5.06 -14.39
N ALA A 148 6.01 4.13 -14.95
CA ALA A 148 7.25 3.66 -14.35
C ALA A 148 8.15 4.81 -13.87
N GLY A 149 8.89 4.56 -12.80
CA GLY A 149 9.77 5.53 -12.17
C GLY A 149 9.59 5.59 -10.65
N ARG A 150 10.30 6.54 -10.02
CA ARG A 150 10.20 6.78 -8.58
C ARG A 150 9.31 8.00 -8.31
N TRP A 151 8.32 7.83 -7.45
CA TRP A 151 7.30 8.83 -7.17
C TRP A 151 7.27 9.14 -5.69
N GLN A 152 7.46 10.41 -5.37
CA GLN A 152 7.34 10.98 -4.03
C GLN A 152 6.05 11.79 -3.98
N ALA A 153 5.04 11.28 -3.28
CA ALA A 153 3.80 11.99 -3.03
C ALA A 153 3.79 12.54 -1.61
N GLN A 154 3.38 13.81 -1.46
CA GLN A 154 3.19 14.43 -0.16
C GLN A 154 1.81 15.08 -0.09
N SER A 155 1.02 14.77 0.94
CA SER A 155 -0.22 15.49 1.25
C SER A 155 -0.05 16.34 2.51
N ARG A 156 -0.49 17.60 2.43
CA ARG A 156 -0.51 18.59 3.51
C ARG A 156 -1.47 19.74 3.19
#